data_AF-A0A0M3KJY5-F1
#
_entry.id   AF-A0A0M3KJY5-F1
#
_cell.length_a   1.000
_cell.length_b   1.000
_cell.length_c   1.000
_cell.angle_alpha   90.00
_cell.angle_beta   90.00
_cell.angle_gamma   90.00
#
_symmetry.space_group_name_H-M   'P 1'
#
loop_
_entity.id
_entity.type
_entity.pdbx_description
1 polymer ?
#
loop_
_entity_poly.entity_id
_entity_poly.type
_entity_poly.pdbx_seq_one_letter_code
_entity_poly.pdbx_strand_id
1 'polypeptide(L)'
;MEVEWLAVTNAFIESAVAACNALKSFGYWADFVDPTTGKAYLNKTESEVTLQTTDDEYRSLGFDITDMGCCKIIAHKLWGKMVFVGTIFTNAPIDSPAVSEILAKVNAA
;
A
#
# COMPACT_ATOMS: atom_id res chain seq x y z
N MET A 1 -0.76 -9.30 18.50
CA MET A 1 -0.66 -7.93 17.97
C MET A 1 0.67 -7.66 17.28
N GLU A 2 1.81 -7.52 17.97
CA GLU A 2 3.09 -7.20 17.30
C GLU A 2 3.59 -8.32 16.36
N VAL A 3 3.49 -9.59 16.79
CA VAL A 3 3.85 -10.75 15.96
C VAL A 3 2.96 -10.85 14.71
N GLU A 4 1.66 -10.63 14.88
CA GLU A 4 0.70 -10.65 13.76
C GLU A 4 0.97 -9.50 12.78
N TRP A 5 1.25 -8.30 13.30
CA TRP A 5 1.59 -7.14 12.49
C TRP A 5 2.87 -7.39 11.69
N LEU A 6 3.92 -7.93 12.31
CA LEU A 6 5.17 -8.26 11.60
C LEU A 6 4.93 -9.32 10.51
N ALA A 7 4.11 -10.34 10.79
CA ALA A 7 3.78 -11.37 9.81
C ALA A 7 3.05 -10.78 8.59
N VAL A 8 2.04 -9.93 8.81
CA VAL A 8 1.29 -9.29 7.72
C VAL A 8 2.15 -8.27 6.97
N THR A 9 2.99 -7.50 7.67
CA THR A 9 3.94 -6.57 7.05
C THR A 9 4.90 -7.29 6.11
N ASN A 10 5.48 -8.42 6.55
CA ASN A 10 6.38 -9.21 5.71
C ASN A 10 5.64 -9.79 4.48
N ALA A 11 4.45 -10.35 4.68
CA ALA A 11 3.64 -10.86 3.58
C ALA A 11 3.26 -9.76 2.56
N PHE A 12 2.97 -8.55 3.04
CA PHE A 12 2.73 -7.39 2.17
C PHE A 12 3.99 -7.00 1.41
N ILE A 13 5.16 -6.90 2.05
CA ILE A 13 6.43 -6.56 1.39
C ILE A 13 6.74 -7.54 0.27
N GLU A 14 6.63 -8.86 0.53
CA GLU A 14 6.85 -9.89 -0.48
C GLU A 14 5.90 -9.72 -1.68
N SER A 15 4.62 -9.50 -1.42
CA SER A 15 3.60 -9.30 -2.45
C SER A 15 3.80 -8.00 -3.24
N ALA A 16 4.16 -6.91 -2.57
CA ALA A 16 4.38 -5.60 -3.17
C ALA A 16 5.65 -5.59 -4.04
N VAL A 17 6.71 -6.26 -3.61
CA VAL A 17 7.92 -6.49 -4.43
C VAL A 17 7.56 -7.26 -5.70
N ALA A 18 6.78 -8.34 -5.59
CA ALA A 18 6.35 -9.12 -6.74
C ALA A 18 5.50 -8.29 -7.72
N ALA A 19 4.55 -7.50 -7.22
CA ALA A 19 3.73 -6.61 -8.04
C ALA A 19 4.56 -5.53 -8.74
N CYS A 20 5.50 -4.89 -8.02
CA CYS A 20 6.40 -3.90 -8.60
C CYS A 20 7.30 -4.51 -9.68
N ASN A 21 7.83 -5.71 -9.47
CA ASN A 21 8.64 -6.40 -10.48
C ASN A 21 7.84 -6.77 -11.72
N ALA A 22 6.58 -7.17 -11.57
CA ALA A 22 5.67 -7.39 -12.69
C ALA A 22 5.45 -6.08 -13.47
N LEU A 23 5.08 -4.98 -12.82
CA LEU A 23 4.90 -3.69 -13.50
C LEU A 23 6.17 -3.23 -14.23
N LYS A 24 7.33 -3.39 -13.59
CA LYS A 24 8.64 -3.06 -14.18
C LYS A 24 9.00 -3.91 -15.39
N SER A 25 8.58 -5.18 -15.44
CA SER A 25 8.85 -6.04 -16.61
C SER A 25 8.09 -5.59 -17.87
N PHE A 26 6.97 -4.86 -17.69
CA PHE A 26 6.25 -4.17 -18.77
C PHE A 26 6.80 -2.78 -19.10
N GLY A 27 7.88 -2.34 -18.44
CA GLY A 27 8.51 -1.04 -18.66
C GLY A 27 7.92 0.12 -17.86
N TYR A 28 7.04 -0.15 -16.91
CA TYR A 28 6.47 0.89 -16.04
C TYR A 28 7.33 1.13 -14.81
N TRP A 29 7.31 2.35 -14.30
CA TRP A 29 7.81 2.64 -12.96
C TRP A 29 6.81 2.11 -11.93
N ALA A 30 7.33 1.50 -10.87
CA ALA A 30 6.54 1.08 -9.73
C ALA A 30 7.38 1.10 -8.44
N ASP A 31 6.73 1.51 -7.35
CA ASP A 31 7.26 1.48 -5.99
C ASP A 31 6.10 1.33 -5.01
N PHE A 32 6.41 1.12 -3.74
CA PHE A 32 5.41 1.05 -2.69
C PHE A 32 5.90 1.73 -1.41
N VAL A 33 4.95 2.03 -0.53
CA VAL A 33 5.23 2.67 0.76
C VAL A 33 5.63 1.60 1.76
N ASP A 34 6.79 1.77 2.38
CA ASP A 34 7.21 0.97 3.52
C ASP A 34 6.20 1.14 4.67
N PRO A 35 5.49 0.08 5.10
CA PRO A 35 4.47 0.16 6.15
C PRO A 35 5.00 0.62 7.51
N THR A 36 6.32 0.54 7.73
CA THR A 36 6.97 0.88 9.00
C THR A 36 7.43 2.32 9.03
N THR A 37 7.91 2.84 7.89
CA THR A 37 8.53 4.18 7.83
C THR A 37 7.67 5.21 7.11
N GLY A 38 6.71 4.77 6.28
CA GLY A 38 5.93 5.63 5.39
C GLY A 38 6.73 6.18 4.21
N LYS A 39 8.00 5.78 4.02
CA LYS A 39 8.85 6.21 2.89
C LYS A 39 8.76 5.23 1.71
N ALA A 40 9.27 5.63 0.55
CA ALA A 40 9.40 4.73 -0.60
C ALA A 40 10.31 3.55 -0.27
N TYR A 41 9.88 2.33 -0.59
CA TYR A 41 10.58 1.10 -0.21
C TYR A 41 11.71 0.74 -1.17
N LEU A 42 11.47 0.75 -2.49
CA LEU A 42 12.44 0.31 -3.48
C LEU A 42 13.44 1.42 -3.84
N ASN A 43 12.95 2.65 -4.07
CA ASN A 43 13.79 3.79 -4.40
C ASN A 43 13.92 4.71 -3.18
N LYS A 44 14.92 4.43 -2.34
CA LYS A 44 15.22 5.28 -1.18
C LYS A 44 15.48 6.71 -1.65
N THR A 45 14.79 7.65 -1.02
CA THR A 45 14.86 9.08 -1.29
C THR A 45 15.41 9.79 -0.05
N GLU A 46 16.17 10.86 -0.27
CA GLU A 46 16.60 11.79 0.78
C GLU A 46 15.44 12.70 1.25
N SER A 47 14.25 12.55 0.65
CA SER A 47 13.06 13.26 1.07
C SER A 47 12.59 12.81 2.46
N GLU A 48 12.18 13.78 3.26
CA GLU A 48 11.52 13.55 4.55
C GLU A 48 10.00 13.40 4.42
N VAL A 49 9.47 13.40 3.20
CA VAL A 49 8.04 13.16 2.97
C VAL A 49 7.72 11.69 3.27
N THR A 50 6.67 11.47 4.05
CA THR A 50 6.16 10.14 4.38
C THR A 50 4.66 10.07 4.16
N LEU A 51 4.14 8.88 3.87
CA LEU A 51 2.72 8.56 3.87
C LEU A 51 2.47 7.43 4.88
N GLN A 52 2.06 7.76 6.09
CA GLN A 52 1.73 6.78 7.12
C GLN A 52 0.35 6.16 6.84
N THR A 53 0.15 4.90 7.21
CA THR A 53 -1.09 4.14 6.92
C THR A 53 -2.36 4.72 7.53
N THR A 54 -2.24 5.68 8.47
CA THR A 54 -3.35 6.35 9.14
C THR A 54 -3.51 7.82 8.75
N ASP A 55 -2.76 8.30 7.75
CA ASP A 55 -2.80 9.69 7.29
C ASP A 55 -4.14 10.04 6.63
N ASP A 56 -4.50 11.33 6.66
CA ASP A 56 -5.83 11.80 6.21
C ASP A 56 -6.02 11.65 4.70
N GLU A 57 -4.94 11.55 3.94
CA GLU A 57 -4.91 11.28 2.50
C GLU A 57 -5.70 10.01 2.16
N TYR A 58 -5.70 8.99 3.04
CA TYR A 58 -6.47 7.76 2.85
C TYR A 58 -7.99 7.98 2.87
N ARG A 59 -8.48 9.12 3.38
CA ARG A 59 -9.91 9.50 3.23
C ARG A 59 -10.32 9.61 1.78
N SER A 60 -9.46 10.21 0.95
CA SER A 60 -9.70 10.35 -0.49
C SER A 60 -9.65 9.01 -1.24
N LEU A 61 -9.02 8.00 -0.63
CA LEU A 61 -8.91 6.63 -1.13
C LEU A 61 -10.03 5.70 -0.60
N GLY A 62 -11.05 6.26 0.05
CA GLY A 62 -12.25 5.53 0.47
C GLY A 62 -12.23 4.97 1.89
N PHE A 63 -11.22 5.29 2.69
CA PHE A 63 -11.14 4.88 4.10
C PHE A 63 -11.73 5.92 5.04
N ASP A 64 -12.16 5.49 6.22
CA ASP A 64 -12.50 6.38 7.32
C ASP A 64 -11.30 6.59 8.22
N ILE A 65 -10.92 7.84 8.44
CA ILE A 65 -9.89 8.21 9.42
C ILE A 65 -10.55 8.89 10.60
N THR A 66 -10.20 8.50 11.83
CA THR A 66 -10.63 9.16 13.07
C THR A 66 -9.41 9.70 13.79
N ASP A 67 -9.38 11.01 14.01
CA ASP A 67 -8.31 11.67 14.76
C ASP A 67 -8.69 11.72 16.26
N MET A 68 -7.81 11.18 17.11
CA MET A 68 -7.94 11.20 18.57
C MET A 68 -6.93 12.15 19.24
N GLY A 69 -6.34 13.07 18.46
CA GLY A 69 -5.33 14.04 18.91
C GLY A 69 -3.93 13.45 18.94
N CYS A 70 -3.70 12.39 19.72
CA CYS A 70 -2.38 11.74 19.82
C CYS A 70 -2.15 10.63 18.78
N CYS A 71 -3.22 10.15 18.13
CA CYS A 71 -3.15 9.10 17.13
C CYS A 71 -4.32 9.21 16.15
N LYS A 72 -4.14 8.61 14.98
CA LYS A 72 -5.18 8.45 13.97
C LYS A 72 -5.52 6.97 13.84
N ILE A 73 -6.81 6.69 13.65
CA ILE A 73 -7.32 5.34 13.43
C ILE A 73 -7.87 5.26 12.01
N ILE A 74 -7.37 4.30 11.23
CA ILE A 74 -7.94 3.94 9.93
C ILE A 74 -9.01 2.84 10.08
N ALA A 75 -10.09 2.95 9.32
CA ALA A 75 -11.12 1.95 9.23
C ALA A 75 -11.61 1.76 7.78
N HIS A 76 -11.78 0.49 7.40
CA HIS A 76 -12.43 0.11 6.15
C HIS A 76 -13.96 0.08 6.34
N LYS A 77 -14.71 0.49 5.32
CA LYS A 77 -16.18 0.58 5.37
C LYS A 77 -16.87 -0.73 5.74
N LEU A 78 -16.29 -1.86 5.32
CA LEU A 78 -16.85 -3.20 5.57
C LEU A 78 -16.16 -3.92 6.74
N TRP A 79 -14.84 -3.76 6.89
CA TRP A 79 -14.03 -4.55 7.84
C TRP A 79 -13.72 -3.81 9.14
N GLY A 80 -14.16 -2.56 9.26
CA GLY A 80 -13.91 -1.73 10.42
C GLY A 80 -12.42 -1.46 10.63
N LYS A 81 -11.98 -1.51 11.89
CA LYS A 81 -10.62 -1.13 12.32
C LYS A 81 -9.61 -2.27 12.25
N MET A 82 -10.06 -3.50 12.01
CA MET A 82 -9.21 -4.70 11.98
C MET A 82 -8.63 -4.91 10.58
N VAL A 83 -7.88 -3.91 10.09
CA VAL A 83 -7.35 -3.89 8.73
C VAL A 83 -5.87 -3.54 8.71
N PHE A 84 -5.18 -4.10 7.72
CA PHE A 84 -3.85 -3.67 7.30
C PHE A 84 -3.99 -3.00 5.93
N VAL A 85 -3.41 -1.82 5.77
CA VAL A 85 -3.46 -1.07 4.51
C VAL A 85 -2.03 -0.82 4.05
N GLY A 86 -1.74 -1.18 2.81
CA GLY A 86 -0.47 -0.91 2.14
C GLY A 86 -0.73 -0.31 0.75
N THR A 87 0.20 0.52 0.28
CA THR A 87 -0.01 1.35 -0.91
C THR A 87 1.12 1.17 -1.91
N ILE A 88 0.75 0.83 -3.15
CA ILE A 88 1.66 0.69 -4.30
C ILE A 88 1.36 1.81 -5.28
N PHE A 89 2.40 2.44 -5.80
CA PHE A 89 2.34 3.48 -6.82
C PHE A 89 2.96 3.00 -8.13
N THR A 90 2.35 3.39 -9.24
CA THR A 90 2.88 3.11 -10.58
C THR A 90 2.45 4.17 -11.56
N ASN A 91 3.21 4.33 -12.65
CA ASN A 91 2.81 5.13 -13.80
C ASN A 91 2.11 4.29 -14.90
N ALA A 92 1.86 3.00 -14.65
CA ALA A 92 1.09 2.17 -15.56
C ALA A 92 -0.34 2.70 -15.71
N PRO A 93 -0.84 2.91 -16.94
CA PRO A 93 -2.24 3.25 -17.17
C PRO A 93 -3.19 2.16 -16.64
N ILE A 94 -4.38 2.56 -16.21
CA ILE A 94 -5.37 1.64 -15.64
C ILE A 94 -5.83 0.55 -16.63
N ASP A 95 -5.82 0.88 -17.91
CA ASP A 95 -6.16 0.00 -19.04
C ASP A 95 -4.95 -0.77 -19.59
N SER A 96 -3.78 -0.67 -18.95
CA SER A 96 -2.60 -1.41 -19.39
C SER A 96 -2.76 -2.92 -19.17
N PRO A 97 -2.13 -3.76 -20.02
CA PRO A 97 -2.11 -5.21 -19.82
C PRO A 97 -1.52 -5.61 -18.46
N ALA A 98 -0.51 -4.87 -17.98
CA ALA A 98 0.14 -5.12 -16.70
C ALA A 98 -0.82 -4.97 -15.51
N VAL A 99 -1.57 -3.85 -15.47
CA VAL A 99 -2.57 -3.61 -14.41
C VAL A 99 -3.71 -4.62 -14.52
N SER A 100 -4.16 -4.94 -15.74
CA SER A 100 -5.20 -5.93 -15.97
C SER A 100 -4.81 -7.33 -15.46
N GLU A 101 -3.56 -7.75 -15.68
CA GLU A 101 -3.05 -9.04 -15.18
C GLU A 101 -2.98 -9.09 -13.65
N ILE A 102 -2.54 -8.00 -13.02
CA ILE A 102 -2.49 -7.89 -11.55
C ILE A 102 -3.90 -7.96 -10.97
N LEU A 103 -4.86 -7.19 -11.51
CA LEU A 103 -6.24 -7.18 -11.04
C LEU A 103 -6.93 -8.55 -11.24
N ALA A 104 -6.64 -9.26 -12.33
CA ALA A 104 -7.16 -10.60 -12.55
C ALA A 104 -6.69 -11.59 -11.48
N LYS A 105 -5.41 -11.50 -11.05
CA LYS A 105 -4.87 -12.35 -9.97
C LYS A 105 -5.47 -11.99 -8.61
N VAL A 106 -5.69 -10.70 -8.33
CA VAL A 106 -6.29 -10.24 -7.07
C VAL A 106 -7.75 -10.68 -6.96
N ASN A 107 -8.53 -10.57 -8.03
CA ASN A 107 -9.96 -10.93 -8.03
C ASN A 107 -10.21 -12.45 -8.08
N ALA A 108 -9.17 -13.26 -8.30
CA ALA A 108 -9.26 -14.72 -8.32
C ALA A 108 -8.98 -15.37 -6.94
N ALA A 109 -8.55 -14.58 -5.95
CA ALA A 109 -8.30 -14.99 -4.58
C ALA A 109 -9.51 -14.66 -3.67
#